data_AF-A0A520WAY7-F1
#
_entry.id   AF-A0A520WAY7-F1
#
_cell.length_a   1.000
_cell.length_b   1.000
_cell.length_c   1.000
_cell.angle_alpha   90.00
_cell.angle_beta   90.00
_cell.angle_gamma   90.00
#
_symmetry.space_group_name_H-M   'P 1'
#
loop_
_entity.id
_entity.type
_entity.pdbx_description
1 polymer ?
#
loop_
_entity_poly.entity_id
_entity_poly.type
_entity_poly.pdbx_seq_one_letter_code
_entity_poly.pdbx_strand_id
1 'polypeptide(L)'
;MNIDSSLPAAWVAEFETTMNNLGAVLPVSERIHSVPDIKMPFHVFAWNSAIPNPFPQIRGASGASISGNDLLGKHMILEIPEREFIDNSLHRYAVIAHEYFHIYQIGLSEEIMKPTWMIEGGATIVEEIYTQQYYGQSEFDRGLFPVSATVLNNPQAFERFERDGGLVGSPADINYNSSAFMVLALIDMLEGRAIPEACAFKLVLKDFVAERPDHVDWRDAFQSVFAMSVEDFYSALRDGPYPSTGATDDWYQGAAIDVGAVLPSKSLTLNEIFAAT
;
A
#
# COMPACT_ATOMS: atom_id res chain seq x y z
N MET A 1 -5.72 3.81 21.69
CA MET A 1 -6.55 3.19 20.63
C MET A 1 -8.01 3.39 20.99
N ASN A 2 -8.86 3.58 19.99
CA ASN A 2 -10.29 3.78 20.11
C ASN A 2 -10.98 2.70 19.28
N ILE A 3 -11.20 1.53 19.87
CA ILE A 3 -11.82 0.37 19.20
C ILE A 3 -13.24 0.24 19.73
N ASP A 4 -14.22 0.30 18.84
CA ASP A 4 -15.63 0.21 19.21
C ASP A 4 -16.07 -1.24 19.50
N SER A 5 -17.06 -1.40 20.38
CA SER A 5 -17.59 -2.70 20.81
C SER A 5 -18.33 -3.48 19.71
N SER A 6 -18.64 -2.86 18.57
CA SER A 6 -19.19 -3.52 17.38
C SER A 6 -18.22 -4.51 16.73
N LEU A 7 -16.92 -4.42 17.04
CA LEU A 7 -15.91 -5.35 16.56
C LEU A 7 -15.83 -6.60 17.44
N PRO A 8 -15.82 -7.82 16.87
CA PRO A 8 -15.69 -9.05 17.64
C PRO A 8 -14.36 -9.12 18.41
N ALA A 9 -14.37 -9.71 19.61
CA ALA A 9 -13.16 -9.87 20.43
C ALA A 9 -12.02 -10.61 19.70
N ALA A 10 -12.35 -11.56 18.82
CA ALA A 10 -11.36 -12.26 17.99
C ALA A 10 -10.68 -11.31 16.98
N TRP A 11 -11.41 -10.35 16.41
CA TRP A 11 -10.80 -9.34 15.54
C TRP A 11 -9.88 -8.41 16.33
N VAL A 12 -10.28 -8.00 17.54
CA VAL A 12 -9.44 -7.14 18.41
C VAL A 12 -8.12 -7.83 18.76
N ALA A 13 -8.16 -9.12 19.11
CA ALA A 13 -6.94 -9.90 19.38
C ALA A 13 -6.03 -10.02 18.15
N GLU A 14 -6.62 -10.19 16.96
CA GLU A 14 -5.86 -10.25 15.70
C GLU A 14 -5.25 -8.89 15.33
N PHE A 15 -5.98 -7.80 15.59
CA PHE A 15 -5.48 -6.44 15.43
C PHE A 15 -4.26 -6.20 16.32
N GLU A 16 -4.32 -6.56 17.61
CA GLU A 16 -3.17 -6.43 18.52
C GLU A 16 -1.98 -7.27 18.04
N THR A 17 -2.23 -8.50 17.58
CA THR A 17 -1.19 -9.37 17.02
C THR A 17 -0.55 -8.74 15.78
N THR A 18 -1.37 -8.19 14.88
CA THR A 18 -0.92 -7.55 13.64
C THR A 18 -0.07 -6.31 13.92
N MET A 19 -0.54 -5.42 14.81
CA MET A 19 0.22 -4.25 15.24
C MET A 19 1.57 -4.62 15.87
N ASN A 20 1.63 -5.71 16.65
CA ASN A 20 2.87 -6.19 17.25
C ASN A 20 3.84 -6.77 16.20
N ASN A 21 3.35 -7.59 15.28
CA ASN A 21 4.16 -8.16 14.20
C ASN A 21 4.76 -7.06 13.33
N LEU A 22 3.93 -6.10 12.91
CA LEU A 22 4.35 -4.96 12.10
C LEU A 22 5.27 -4.04 12.88
N GLY A 23 4.99 -3.77 14.15
CA GLY A 23 5.87 -3.00 15.04
C GLY A 23 7.28 -3.56 15.17
N ALA A 24 7.42 -4.89 15.14
CA ALA A 24 8.72 -5.56 15.22
C ALA A 24 9.52 -5.49 13.90
N VAL A 25 8.84 -5.55 12.75
CA VAL A 25 9.49 -5.64 11.43
C VAL A 25 9.60 -4.28 10.73
N LEU A 26 8.64 -3.40 10.96
CA LEU A 26 8.50 -2.05 10.40
C LEU A 26 8.48 -1.03 11.55
N PRO A 27 9.60 -0.86 12.28
CA PRO A 27 9.64 0.11 13.37
C PRO A 27 9.45 1.52 12.81
N VAL A 28 8.46 2.25 13.34
CA VAL A 28 8.21 3.63 12.95
C VAL A 28 9.39 4.50 13.38
N SER A 29 10.00 5.18 12.41
CA SER A 29 11.13 6.09 12.63
C SER A 29 10.78 7.24 13.57
N GLU A 30 11.71 7.63 14.46
CA GLU A 30 11.55 8.78 15.36
C GLU A 30 11.34 10.10 14.61
N ARG A 31 11.72 10.19 13.33
CA ARG A 31 11.42 11.35 12.47
C ARG A 31 9.92 11.64 12.38
N ILE A 32 9.06 10.66 12.64
CA ILE A 32 7.61 10.88 12.69
C ILE A 32 7.21 11.97 13.71
N HIS A 33 8.02 12.20 14.75
CA HIS A 33 7.79 13.27 15.73
C HIS A 33 8.04 14.69 15.20
N SER A 34 8.75 14.81 14.07
CA SER A 34 8.99 16.09 13.39
C SER A 34 7.88 16.46 12.40
N VAL A 35 6.97 15.52 12.10
CA VAL A 35 5.87 15.74 11.15
C VAL A 35 4.79 16.61 11.82
N PRO A 36 4.50 17.84 11.31
CA PRO A 36 3.66 18.81 12.03
C PRO A 36 2.24 18.33 12.36
N ASP A 37 1.65 17.53 11.47
CA ASP A 37 0.28 17.04 11.64
C ASP A 37 0.20 15.71 12.41
N ILE A 38 1.33 15.13 12.82
CA ILE A 38 1.36 13.94 13.67
C ILE A 38 1.36 14.34 15.14
N LYS A 39 0.36 13.87 15.89
CA LYS A 39 0.30 14.06 17.36
C LYS A 39 0.44 12.74 18.09
N MET A 40 1.08 12.80 19.25
CA MET A 40 1.27 11.64 20.12
C MET A 40 0.40 11.75 21.38
N PRO A 41 -0.22 10.64 21.84
CA PRO A 41 -0.20 9.30 21.21
C PRO A 41 -0.96 9.28 19.88
N PHE A 42 -0.44 8.54 18.89
CA PHE A 42 -1.09 8.39 17.59
C PHE A 42 -2.43 7.66 17.75
N HIS A 43 -3.50 8.24 17.22
CA HIS A 43 -4.84 7.70 17.41
C HIS A 43 -5.20 6.69 16.32
N VAL A 44 -5.81 5.59 16.75
CA VAL A 44 -6.44 4.58 15.88
C VAL A 44 -7.91 4.53 16.24
N PHE A 45 -8.79 4.62 15.24
CA PHE A 45 -10.24 4.48 15.37
C PHE A 45 -10.70 3.29 14.54
N ALA A 46 -11.38 2.33 15.17
CA ALA A 46 -11.87 1.13 14.48
C ALA A 46 -13.30 0.80 14.88
N TRP A 47 -14.15 0.46 13.91
CA TRP A 47 -15.52 0.00 14.13
C TRP A 47 -15.98 -0.92 12.99
N ASN A 48 -17.06 -1.67 13.22
CA ASN A 48 -17.72 -2.46 12.18
C ASN A 48 -18.74 -1.58 11.45
N SER A 49 -18.73 -1.59 10.12
CA SER A 49 -19.65 -0.80 9.28
C SER A 49 -21.14 -1.18 9.42
N ALA A 50 -21.46 -2.22 10.19
CA ALA A 50 -22.84 -2.56 10.60
C ALA A 50 -23.51 -1.43 11.40
N ILE A 51 -22.71 -0.54 11.99
CA ILE A 51 -23.18 0.67 12.67
C ILE A 51 -22.58 1.92 12.02
N PRO A 52 -23.24 3.08 12.12
CA PRO A 52 -22.62 4.36 11.78
C PRO A 52 -21.38 4.63 12.64
N ASN A 53 -20.45 5.43 12.11
CA ASN A 53 -19.26 5.90 12.83
C ASN A 53 -19.60 6.34 14.28
N PRO A 54 -19.10 5.64 15.31
CA PRO A 54 -19.44 5.88 16.71
C PRO A 54 -18.61 7.01 17.35
N PHE A 55 -17.65 7.59 16.62
CA PHE A 55 -16.65 8.51 17.15
C PHE A 55 -16.96 9.98 16.77
N PRO A 56 -17.54 10.78 17.69
CA PRO A 56 -17.95 12.15 17.38
C PRO A 56 -16.77 13.08 17.04
N GLN A 57 -15.57 12.78 17.53
CA GLN A 57 -14.34 13.52 17.21
C GLN A 57 -13.91 13.45 15.74
N ILE A 58 -14.29 12.40 15.01
CA ILE A 58 -13.90 12.18 13.60
C ILE A 58 -15.15 12.08 12.71
N ARG A 59 -16.08 13.00 12.92
CA ARG A 59 -17.39 12.97 12.26
C ARG A 59 -17.26 12.95 10.74
N GLY A 60 -17.96 12.00 10.11
CA GLY A 60 -17.96 11.85 8.65
C GLY A 60 -16.81 11.00 8.11
N ALA A 61 -15.92 10.51 8.98
CA ALA A 61 -14.97 9.49 8.60
C ALA A 61 -15.67 8.16 8.25
N SER A 62 -15.11 7.48 7.25
CA SER A 62 -15.54 6.21 6.69
C SER A 62 -14.37 5.53 5.97
N GLY A 63 -14.48 4.23 5.74
CA GLY A 63 -13.45 3.42 5.10
C GLY A 63 -12.19 3.25 5.95
N ALA A 64 -11.10 2.84 5.29
CA ALA A 64 -9.77 2.76 5.89
C ALA A 64 -8.87 3.87 5.31
N SER A 65 -8.13 4.54 6.19
CA SER A 65 -7.15 5.56 5.78
C SER A 65 -6.29 6.05 6.95
N ILE A 66 -5.11 6.59 6.63
CA ILE A 66 -4.43 7.60 7.46
C ILE A 66 -4.92 8.99 7.03
N SER A 67 -5.78 9.59 7.84
CA SER A 67 -6.38 10.89 7.55
C SER A 67 -6.44 11.77 8.80
N GLY A 68 -7.13 12.91 8.71
CA GLY A 68 -7.23 13.87 9.81
C GLY A 68 -6.40 15.13 9.59
N ASN A 69 -7.04 16.27 9.75
CA ASN A 69 -6.46 17.61 9.81
C ASN A 69 -7.06 18.42 10.97
N ASP A 70 -7.59 17.70 11.97
CA ASP A 70 -8.30 18.24 13.11
C ASP A 70 -7.39 18.37 14.35
N LEU A 71 -7.99 18.63 15.51
CA LEU A 71 -7.25 18.83 16.76
C LEU A 71 -6.51 17.56 17.22
N LEU A 72 -6.86 16.37 16.74
CA LEU A 72 -6.15 15.12 16.99
C LEU A 72 -4.92 14.94 16.10
N GLY A 73 -4.76 15.77 15.07
CA GLY A 73 -3.79 15.53 14.01
C GLY A 73 -4.18 14.32 13.16
N LYS A 74 -3.22 13.76 12.42
CA LYS A 74 -3.45 12.53 11.67
C LYS A 74 -3.72 11.36 12.59
N HIS A 75 -4.59 10.48 12.13
CA HIS A 75 -5.02 9.29 12.83
C HIS A 75 -5.38 8.20 11.81
N MET A 76 -5.28 6.95 12.25
CA MET A 76 -5.69 5.78 11.47
C MET A 76 -7.18 5.53 11.68
N ILE A 77 -7.87 5.29 10.57
CA ILE A 77 -9.29 4.95 10.51
C ILE A 77 -9.39 3.54 9.94
N LEU A 78 -10.15 2.67 10.61
CA LEU A 78 -10.42 1.30 10.24
C LEU A 78 -11.92 1.03 10.37
N GLU A 79 -12.72 1.51 9.41
CA GLU A 79 -14.10 1.04 9.26
C GLU A 79 -14.07 -0.32 8.54
N ILE A 80 -14.27 -1.41 9.30
CA ILE A 80 -14.25 -2.76 8.74
C ILE A 80 -15.64 -3.10 8.19
N PRO A 81 -15.78 -3.40 6.89
CA PRO A 81 -17.06 -3.74 6.31
C PRO A 81 -17.71 -4.96 6.98
N GLU A 82 -19.01 -4.86 7.32
CA GLU A 82 -19.76 -5.96 7.94
C GLU A 82 -19.69 -7.26 7.10
N ARG A 83 -19.70 -7.11 5.78
CA ARG A 83 -19.60 -8.23 4.84
C ARG A 83 -18.31 -9.03 5.01
N GLU A 84 -17.22 -8.44 5.45
CA GLU A 84 -15.97 -9.17 5.64
C GLU A 84 -16.03 -10.16 6.81
N PHE A 85 -16.91 -9.90 7.78
CA PHE A 85 -17.22 -10.85 8.84
C PHE A 85 -18.17 -11.95 8.37
N ILE A 86 -19.13 -11.62 7.51
CA ILE A 86 -20.11 -12.58 6.95
C ILE A 86 -19.42 -13.54 5.97
N ASP A 87 -18.60 -13.00 5.07
CA ASP A 87 -17.93 -13.72 3.99
C ASP A 87 -16.57 -14.29 4.45
N ASN A 88 -16.18 -14.03 5.70
CA ASN A 88 -14.87 -14.40 6.26
C ASN A 88 -13.69 -13.91 5.40
N SER A 89 -13.81 -12.70 4.83
CA SER A 89 -12.77 -12.09 4.00
C SER A 89 -11.51 -11.73 4.82
N LEU A 90 -10.33 -12.12 4.34
CA LEU A 90 -9.04 -11.80 4.96
C LEU A 90 -8.70 -10.30 4.91
N HIS A 91 -9.37 -9.53 4.04
CA HIS A 91 -9.14 -8.08 3.91
C HIS A 91 -9.25 -7.34 5.25
N ARG A 92 -10.13 -7.80 6.17
CA ARG A 92 -10.30 -7.23 7.52
C ARG A 92 -9.02 -7.19 8.37
N TYR A 93 -8.02 -7.99 8.00
CA TYR A 93 -6.69 -8.01 8.63
C TYR A 93 -5.64 -7.38 7.72
N ALA A 94 -5.74 -7.60 6.40
CA ALA A 94 -4.85 -7.00 5.39
C ALA A 94 -4.80 -5.46 5.52
N VAL A 95 -5.97 -4.84 5.64
CA VAL A 95 -6.11 -3.38 5.75
C VAL A 95 -5.38 -2.78 6.96
N ILE A 96 -5.19 -3.56 8.03
CA ILE A 96 -4.41 -3.11 9.21
C ILE A 96 -2.94 -2.96 8.80
N ALA A 97 -2.41 -3.90 8.02
CA ALA A 97 -1.04 -3.85 7.50
C ALA A 97 -0.85 -2.73 6.48
N HIS A 98 -1.82 -2.52 5.59
CA HIS A 98 -1.83 -1.41 4.63
C HIS A 98 -1.72 -0.06 5.34
N GLU A 99 -2.64 0.22 6.26
CA GLU A 99 -2.67 1.51 6.95
C GLU A 99 -1.48 1.70 7.91
N TYR A 100 -1.00 0.62 8.54
CA TYR A 100 0.22 0.69 9.34
C TYR A 100 1.42 1.07 8.46
N PHE A 101 1.52 0.51 7.25
CA PHE A 101 2.63 0.81 6.34
C PHE A 101 2.64 2.28 5.93
N HIS A 102 1.48 2.94 5.80
CA HIS A 102 1.44 4.39 5.61
C HIS A 102 2.04 5.17 6.79
N ILE A 103 1.83 4.74 8.04
CA ILE A 103 2.49 5.35 9.21
C ILE A 103 4.01 5.18 9.12
N TYR A 104 4.47 3.98 8.72
CA TYR A 104 5.88 3.71 8.48
C TYR A 104 6.45 4.62 7.37
N GLN A 105 5.74 4.76 6.25
CA GLN A 105 6.11 5.65 5.15
C GLN A 105 6.17 7.12 5.57
N ILE A 106 5.20 7.60 6.36
CA ILE A 106 5.21 8.97 6.91
C ILE A 106 6.43 9.17 7.81
N GLY A 107 6.74 8.21 8.67
CA GLY A 107 7.90 8.27 9.55
C GLY A 107 9.24 8.31 8.82
N LEU A 108 9.34 7.68 7.64
CA LEU A 108 10.55 7.73 6.82
C LEU A 108 10.64 8.99 5.96
N SER A 109 9.53 9.36 5.32
CA SER A 109 9.47 10.40 4.30
C SER A 109 9.15 11.80 4.84
N GLU A 110 8.95 11.94 6.15
CA GLU A 110 8.47 13.18 6.77
C GLU A 110 7.17 13.67 6.12
N GLU A 111 6.25 12.73 5.87
CA GLU A 111 4.94 12.94 5.23
C GLU A 111 4.98 13.26 3.72
N ILE A 112 6.12 13.09 3.06
CA ILE A 112 6.25 13.32 1.62
C ILE A 112 5.73 12.10 0.85
N MET A 113 4.41 12.00 0.73
CA MET A 113 3.68 10.86 0.15
C MET A 113 3.52 10.99 -1.38
N LYS A 114 4.65 11.00 -2.12
CA LYS A 114 4.67 11.07 -3.59
C LYS A 114 5.76 10.16 -4.19
N PRO A 115 5.52 9.58 -5.39
CA PRO A 115 4.27 9.63 -6.17
C PRO A 115 3.22 8.66 -5.62
N THR A 116 1.94 8.93 -5.91
CA THR A 116 0.82 8.21 -5.25
C THR A 116 0.83 6.71 -5.54
N TRP A 117 1.12 6.28 -6.77
CA TRP A 117 1.19 4.85 -7.12
C TRP A 117 2.25 4.08 -6.32
N MET A 118 3.38 4.69 -5.97
CA MET A 118 4.38 4.03 -5.12
C MET A 118 3.91 3.91 -3.67
N ILE A 119 3.14 4.89 -3.21
CA ILE A 119 2.64 4.93 -1.85
C ILE A 119 1.54 3.88 -1.65
N GLU A 120 0.48 3.93 -2.45
CA GLU A 120 -0.65 3.00 -2.35
C GLU A 120 -0.28 1.61 -2.86
N GLY A 121 0.44 1.52 -3.98
CA GLY A 121 0.91 0.24 -4.51
C GLY A 121 1.91 -0.45 -3.57
N GLY A 122 2.77 0.33 -2.90
CA GLY A 122 3.67 -0.20 -1.89
C GLY A 122 2.94 -0.73 -0.65
N ALA A 123 1.92 -0.01 -0.18
CA ALA A 123 1.07 -0.46 0.92
C ALA A 123 0.28 -1.74 0.58
N THR A 124 -0.27 -1.80 -0.64
CA THR A 124 -0.94 -3.00 -1.18
C THR A 124 0.00 -4.21 -1.18
N ILE A 125 1.23 -4.04 -1.68
CA ILE A 125 2.23 -5.12 -1.65
C ILE A 125 2.54 -5.57 -0.22
N VAL A 126 2.68 -4.64 0.72
CA VAL A 126 2.98 -4.98 2.12
C VAL A 126 1.84 -5.73 2.78
N GLU A 127 0.58 -5.36 2.53
CA GLU A 127 -0.54 -6.14 3.04
C GLU A 127 -0.60 -7.54 2.41
N GLU A 128 -0.32 -7.68 1.11
CA GLU A 128 -0.37 -9.00 0.46
C GLU A 128 0.80 -9.91 0.88
N ILE A 129 1.98 -9.36 1.14
CA ILE A 129 3.09 -10.13 1.75
C ILE A 129 2.74 -10.51 3.18
N TYR A 130 2.12 -9.60 3.95
CA TYR A 130 1.67 -9.89 5.32
C TYR A 130 0.65 -11.03 5.33
N THR A 131 -0.37 -10.97 4.48
CA THR A 131 -1.40 -12.01 4.42
C THR A 131 -0.82 -13.35 3.97
N GLN A 132 0.06 -13.35 2.96
CA GLN A 132 0.78 -14.53 2.51
C GLN A 132 1.64 -15.15 3.62
N GLN A 133 2.37 -14.33 4.38
CA GLN A 133 3.29 -14.77 5.44
C GLN A 133 2.55 -15.38 6.64
N TYR A 134 1.46 -14.76 7.09
CA TYR A 134 0.80 -15.13 8.35
C TYR A 134 -0.46 -15.98 8.17
N TYR A 135 -1.11 -15.93 7.01
CA TYR A 135 -2.35 -16.68 6.72
C TYR A 135 -2.21 -17.63 5.53
N GLY A 136 -1.09 -17.59 4.80
CA GLY A 136 -0.80 -18.51 3.70
C GLY A 136 -1.57 -18.22 2.40
N GLN A 137 -2.27 -17.09 2.33
CA GLN A 137 -3.10 -16.68 1.19
C GLN A 137 -3.03 -15.17 1.01
N SER A 138 -3.05 -14.69 -0.24
CA SER A 138 -3.05 -13.27 -0.60
C SER A 138 -3.68 -13.08 -1.99
N GLU A 139 -3.99 -11.84 -2.39
CA GLU A 139 -4.50 -11.54 -3.74
C GLU A 139 -3.44 -11.74 -4.84
N PHE A 140 -2.17 -12.00 -4.49
CA PHE A 140 -1.19 -12.53 -5.45
C PHE A 140 -1.64 -13.86 -6.05
N ASP A 141 -2.35 -14.71 -5.30
CA ASP A 141 -2.91 -15.98 -5.81
C ASP A 141 -3.95 -15.77 -6.93
N ARG A 142 -4.49 -14.55 -7.03
CA ARG A 142 -5.43 -14.13 -8.07
C ARG A 142 -4.81 -13.15 -9.08
N GLY A 143 -3.50 -12.95 -9.02
CA GLY A 143 -2.78 -12.03 -9.91
C GLY A 143 -3.25 -10.58 -9.78
N LEU A 144 -3.61 -10.13 -8.58
CA LEU A 144 -4.09 -8.76 -8.32
C LEU A 144 -5.21 -8.33 -9.29
N PHE A 145 -6.08 -9.27 -9.68
CA PHE A 145 -7.08 -8.96 -10.69
C PHE A 145 -8.15 -8.01 -10.15
N PRO A 146 -8.51 -6.93 -10.88
CA PRO A 146 -8.02 -6.53 -12.19
C PRO A 146 -6.86 -5.54 -12.09
N VAL A 147 -5.90 -5.70 -13.00
CA VAL A 147 -4.86 -4.70 -13.27
C VAL A 147 -5.17 -4.04 -14.60
N SER A 148 -5.47 -2.74 -14.59
CA SER A 148 -5.89 -2.01 -15.79
C SER A 148 -4.74 -1.82 -16.77
N ALA A 149 -4.96 -2.13 -18.05
CA ALA A 149 -4.00 -1.85 -19.13
C ALA A 149 -3.72 -0.34 -19.35
N THR A 150 -4.45 0.54 -18.66
CA THR A 150 -4.15 1.98 -18.65
C THR A 150 -2.74 2.28 -18.13
N VAL A 151 -2.21 1.49 -17.19
CA VAL A 151 -0.83 1.68 -16.67
C VAL A 151 0.25 1.57 -17.76
N LEU A 152 0.02 0.78 -18.81
CA LEU A 152 1.00 0.63 -19.90
C LEU A 152 0.96 1.81 -20.88
N ASN A 153 -0.18 2.50 -20.97
CA ASN A 153 -0.41 3.54 -21.97
C ASN A 153 -0.31 4.96 -21.39
N ASN A 154 -0.61 5.12 -20.09
CA ASN A 154 -0.63 6.39 -19.39
C ASN A 154 -0.21 6.24 -17.91
N PRO A 155 1.00 5.72 -17.63
CA PRO A 155 1.47 5.50 -16.25
C PRO A 155 1.57 6.80 -15.44
N GLN A 156 1.82 7.95 -16.09
CA GLN A 156 1.91 9.26 -15.44
C GLN A 156 0.61 9.66 -14.73
N ALA A 157 -0.55 9.18 -15.21
CA ALA A 157 -1.83 9.48 -14.58
C ALA A 157 -1.97 8.85 -13.18
N PHE A 158 -1.14 7.85 -12.85
CA PHE A 158 -1.10 7.22 -11.54
C PHE A 158 -0.18 7.95 -10.54
N GLU A 159 0.44 9.07 -10.93
CA GLU A 159 1.21 9.88 -9.97
C GLU A 159 0.33 10.54 -8.89
N ARG A 160 -0.99 10.65 -9.13
CA ARG A 160 -1.97 11.34 -8.28
C ARG A 160 -3.23 10.51 -8.07
N PHE A 161 -3.91 10.78 -6.97
CA PHE A 161 -5.27 10.31 -6.74
C PHE A 161 -6.25 10.85 -7.78
N GLU A 162 -7.34 10.12 -8.01
CA GLU A 162 -8.46 10.54 -8.87
C GLU A 162 -8.99 11.92 -8.48
N ARG A 163 -9.20 12.16 -7.17
CA ARG A 163 -9.67 13.45 -6.65
C ARG A 163 -8.74 14.64 -6.99
N ASP A 164 -7.47 14.35 -7.30
CA ASP A 164 -6.44 15.33 -7.64
C ASP A 164 -6.11 15.33 -9.15
N GLY A 165 -6.98 14.74 -9.97
CA GLY A 165 -6.88 14.68 -11.42
C GLY A 165 -6.00 13.55 -11.97
N GLY A 166 -5.68 12.54 -11.15
CA GLY A 166 -5.00 11.32 -11.57
C GLY A 166 -5.94 10.12 -11.70
N LEU A 167 -5.40 8.91 -11.51
CA LEU A 167 -6.14 7.64 -11.62
C LEU A 167 -6.02 6.73 -10.39
N VAL A 168 -5.18 7.06 -9.40
CA VAL A 168 -5.07 6.24 -8.18
C VAL A 168 -6.39 6.29 -7.40
N GLY A 169 -6.93 5.11 -7.07
CA GLY A 169 -8.25 4.94 -6.46
C GLY A 169 -9.45 5.07 -7.42
N SER A 170 -9.22 5.29 -8.72
CA SER A 170 -10.28 5.30 -9.74
C SER A 170 -10.66 3.87 -10.16
N PRO A 171 -11.67 3.66 -11.03
CA PRO A 171 -11.94 2.37 -11.65
C PRO A 171 -10.77 1.78 -12.48
N ALA A 172 -9.75 2.59 -12.83
CA ALA A 172 -8.52 2.11 -13.45
C ALA A 172 -7.48 1.60 -12.44
N ASP A 173 -7.74 1.74 -11.14
CA ASP A 173 -6.86 1.34 -10.03
C ASP A 173 -7.68 0.75 -8.87
N ILE A 174 -8.57 -0.20 -9.20
CA ILE A 174 -9.43 -0.88 -8.23
C ILE A 174 -8.54 -1.59 -7.21
N ASN A 175 -8.81 -1.37 -5.92
CA ASN A 175 -8.01 -1.88 -4.80
C ASN A 175 -6.51 -1.55 -4.92
N TYR A 176 -6.15 -0.49 -5.65
CA TYR A 176 -4.76 -0.11 -5.94
C TYR A 176 -3.95 -1.17 -6.70
N ASN A 177 -4.61 -2.17 -7.31
CA ASN A 177 -3.96 -3.27 -8.01
C ASN A 177 -3.07 -2.80 -9.17
N SER A 178 -3.47 -1.73 -9.87
CA SER A 178 -2.68 -1.15 -10.96
C SER A 178 -1.44 -0.42 -10.43
N SER A 179 -1.57 0.28 -9.31
CA SER A 179 -0.45 0.88 -8.58
C SER A 179 0.51 -0.18 -8.03
N ALA A 180 0.00 -1.27 -7.45
CA ALA A 180 0.78 -2.41 -6.98
C ALA A 180 1.55 -3.08 -8.12
N PHE A 181 0.91 -3.28 -9.28
CA PHE A 181 1.58 -3.76 -10.49
C PHE A 181 2.74 -2.85 -10.90
N MET A 182 2.56 -1.53 -10.89
CA MET A 182 3.67 -0.61 -11.23
C MET A 182 4.86 -0.77 -10.27
N VAL A 183 4.60 -0.99 -8.98
CA VAL A 183 5.66 -1.27 -8.01
C VAL A 183 6.34 -2.62 -8.28
N LEU A 184 5.57 -3.68 -8.54
CA LEU A 184 6.12 -5.00 -8.88
C LEU A 184 6.93 -4.99 -10.19
N ALA A 185 6.48 -4.26 -11.21
CA ALA A 185 7.21 -4.10 -12.46
C ALA A 185 8.53 -3.33 -12.27
N LEU A 186 8.58 -2.35 -11.36
CA LEU A 186 9.85 -1.71 -10.98
C LEU A 186 10.79 -2.70 -10.31
N ILE A 187 10.27 -3.54 -9.41
CA ILE A 187 11.05 -4.57 -8.71
C ILE A 187 11.61 -5.60 -9.71
N ASP A 188 10.80 -6.11 -10.63
CA ASP A 188 11.22 -7.03 -11.70
C ASP A 188 12.39 -6.43 -12.52
N MET A 189 12.30 -5.14 -12.86
CA MET A 189 13.39 -4.46 -13.57
C MET A 189 14.68 -4.34 -12.73
N LEU A 190 14.58 -4.24 -11.40
CA LEU A 190 15.73 -4.24 -10.50
C LEU A 190 16.35 -5.65 -10.41
N GLU A 191 15.52 -6.70 -10.33
CA GLU A 191 15.96 -8.10 -10.34
C GLU A 191 16.67 -8.46 -11.66
N GLY A 192 16.18 -7.94 -12.78
CA GLY A 192 16.84 -8.04 -14.09
C GLY A 192 18.26 -7.44 -14.13
N ARG A 193 18.61 -6.59 -13.14
CA ARG A 193 19.97 -6.05 -12.93
C ARG A 193 20.77 -6.86 -11.90
N ALA A 194 20.35 -8.09 -11.62
CA ALA A 194 20.93 -9.00 -10.63
C ALA A 194 20.87 -8.49 -9.18
N ILE A 195 19.89 -7.63 -8.86
CA ILE A 195 19.57 -7.28 -7.47
C ILE A 195 18.71 -8.42 -6.88
N PRO A 196 19.07 -9.00 -5.73
CA PRO A 196 18.24 -10.04 -5.10
C PRO A 196 16.83 -9.53 -4.77
N GLU A 197 15.81 -10.39 -4.89
CA GLU A 197 14.39 -10.06 -4.66
C GLU A 197 14.16 -9.22 -3.39
N ALA A 198 14.53 -9.73 -2.21
CA ALA A 198 14.35 -9.00 -0.96
C ALA A 198 15.05 -7.63 -0.94
N CYS A 199 16.21 -7.50 -1.61
CA CYS A 199 16.91 -6.22 -1.75
C CYS A 199 16.18 -5.27 -2.71
N ALA A 200 15.60 -5.77 -3.80
CA ALA A 200 14.81 -4.98 -4.73
C ALA A 200 13.53 -4.44 -4.06
N PHE A 201 12.83 -5.30 -3.31
CA PHE A 201 11.71 -4.89 -2.46
C PHE A 201 12.12 -3.83 -1.43
N LYS A 202 13.26 -4.01 -0.76
CA LYS A 202 13.79 -3.05 0.21
C LYS A 202 14.10 -1.69 -0.43
N LEU A 203 14.73 -1.68 -1.62
CA LEU A 203 15.01 -0.44 -2.34
C LEU A 203 13.74 0.36 -2.59
N VAL A 204 12.66 -0.31 -2.98
CA VAL A 204 11.40 0.35 -3.34
C VAL A 204 10.55 0.72 -2.11
N LEU A 205 10.36 -0.20 -1.18
CA LEU A 205 9.45 -0.04 -0.04
C LEU A 205 10.07 0.70 1.15
N LYS A 206 11.40 0.82 1.21
CA LYS A 206 12.11 1.49 2.30
C LYS A 206 13.06 2.57 1.79
N ASP A 207 14.03 2.22 0.96
CA ASP A 207 15.15 3.14 0.70
C ASP A 207 14.69 4.36 -0.12
N PHE A 208 13.82 4.17 -1.12
CA PHE A 208 13.19 5.28 -1.83
C PHE A 208 12.38 6.21 -0.91
N VAL A 209 11.59 5.63 0.00
CA VAL A 209 10.75 6.40 0.93
C VAL A 209 11.63 7.20 1.91
N ALA A 210 12.75 6.62 2.35
CA ALA A 210 13.70 7.27 3.24
C ALA A 210 14.56 8.34 2.54
N GLU A 211 14.77 8.23 1.23
CA GLU A 211 15.46 9.22 0.40
C GLU A 211 14.57 10.46 0.13
N ARG A 212 13.24 10.32 0.19
CA ARG A 212 12.29 11.41 -0.16
C ARG A 212 12.59 12.77 0.50
N PRO A 213 12.91 12.87 1.81
CA PRO A 213 13.19 14.15 2.47
C PRO A 213 14.36 14.93 1.88
N ASP A 214 15.32 14.25 1.25
CA ASP A 214 16.52 14.89 0.69
C ASP A 214 16.28 15.52 -0.70
N HIS A 215 15.07 15.37 -1.26
CA HIS A 215 14.75 15.83 -2.61
C HIS A 215 13.40 16.56 -2.70
N VAL A 216 13.41 17.76 -3.28
CA VAL A 216 12.19 18.55 -3.53
C VAL A 216 11.26 17.84 -4.51
N ASP A 217 11.79 17.34 -5.63
CA ASP A 217 11.05 16.51 -6.58
C ASP A 217 11.30 15.02 -6.26
N TRP A 218 10.24 14.22 -6.27
CA TRP A 218 10.34 12.78 -6.05
C TRP A 218 11.06 12.06 -7.19
N ARG A 219 11.08 12.66 -8.38
CA ARG A 219 11.82 12.12 -9.53
C ARG A 219 13.33 12.10 -9.29
N ASP A 220 13.86 13.09 -8.56
CA ASP A 220 15.28 13.13 -8.22
C ASP A 220 15.64 12.01 -7.22
N ALA A 221 14.78 11.78 -6.21
CA ALA A 221 14.92 10.63 -5.30
C ALA A 221 14.80 9.29 -6.04
N PHE A 222 13.85 9.18 -6.98
CA PHE A 222 13.66 7.98 -7.81
C PHE A 222 14.93 7.68 -8.63
N GLN A 223 15.48 8.69 -9.29
CA GLN A 223 16.71 8.58 -10.07
C GLN A 223 17.92 8.25 -9.19
N SER A 224 18.00 8.83 -7.99
CA SER A 224 19.04 8.56 -6.98
C SER A 224 19.05 7.09 -6.57
N VAL A 225 17.89 6.54 -6.20
CA VAL A 225 17.76 5.20 -5.62
C VAL A 225 17.83 4.10 -6.69
N PHE A 226 17.15 4.29 -7.82
CA PHE A 226 17.00 3.22 -8.83
C PHE A 226 17.98 3.34 -10.00
N ALA A 227 18.81 4.38 -10.02
CA ALA A 227 19.71 4.69 -11.15
C ALA A 227 18.98 4.66 -12.51
N MET A 228 17.72 5.12 -12.53
CA MET A 228 16.83 5.14 -13.68
C MET A 228 15.87 6.31 -13.56
N SER A 229 15.56 6.99 -14.66
CA SER A 229 14.57 8.07 -14.64
C SER A 229 13.15 7.52 -14.61
N VAL A 230 12.18 8.29 -14.12
CA VAL A 230 10.79 7.84 -14.16
C VAL A 230 10.29 7.72 -15.61
N GLU A 231 10.78 8.56 -16.52
CA GLU A 231 10.44 8.51 -17.94
C GLU A 231 10.95 7.22 -18.61
N ASP A 232 12.15 6.76 -18.23
CA ASP A 232 12.69 5.47 -18.68
C ASP A 232 11.86 4.32 -18.12
N PHE A 233 11.48 4.39 -16.84
CA PHE A 233 10.59 3.39 -16.22
C PHE A 233 9.24 3.32 -16.94
N TYR A 234 8.60 4.46 -17.18
CA TYR A 234 7.32 4.54 -17.88
C TYR A 234 7.40 4.07 -19.33
N SER A 235 8.54 4.32 -20.01
CA SER A 235 8.79 3.77 -21.33
C SER A 235 8.95 2.25 -21.29
N ALA A 236 9.67 1.73 -20.29
CA ALA A 236 9.86 0.31 -20.08
C ALA A 236 8.57 -0.44 -19.72
N LEU A 237 7.63 0.18 -18.99
CA LEU A 237 6.29 -0.39 -18.77
C LEU A 237 5.56 -0.60 -20.10
N ARG A 238 5.56 0.42 -20.97
CA ARG A 238 4.87 0.37 -22.27
C ARG A 238 5.48 -0.67 -23.22
N ASP A 239 6.80 -0.75 -23.23
CA ASP A 239 7.54 -1.56 -24.21
C ASP A 239 7.89 -2.97 -23.66
N GLY A 240 7.61 -3.22 -22.38
CA GLY A 240 7.95 -4.44 -21.66
C GLY A 240 7.03 -5.64 -21.98
N PRO A 241 7.37 -6.84 -21.44
CA PRO A 241 6.65 -8.08 -21.71
C PRO A 241 5.38 -8.23 -20.86
N TYR A 242 4.65 -7.14 -20.64
CA TYR A 242 3.40 -7.11 -19.85
C TYR A 242 2.21 -7.08 -20.82
N PRO A 243 1.85 -8.20 -21.46
CA PRO A 243 0.76 -8.18 -22.43
C PRO A 243 -0.53 -7.76 -21.73
N SER A 244 -1.27 -6.84 -22.37
CA SER A 244 -2.69 -6.68 -22.11
C SER A 244 -3.36 -7.99 -22.51
N THR A 245 -3.49 -8.92 -21.58
CA THR A 245 -4.01 -10.27 -21.85
C THR A 245 -5.50 -10.27 -22.13
N GLY A 246 -6.17 -9.12 -22.02
CA GLY A 246 -7.62 -9.08 -22.17
C GLY A 246 -8.28 -10.02 -21.17
N ALA A 247 -7.66 -10.22 -20.00
CA ALA A 247 -8.25 -10.98 -18.92
C ALA A 247 -9.60 -10.33 -18.60
N THR A 248 -10.67 -11.06 -18.87
CA THR A 248 -12.04 -10.62 -18.63
C THR A 248 -12.61 -11.43 -17.48
N ASP A 249 -13.19 -10.74 -16.52
CA ASP A 249 -14.13 -11.30 -15.57
C ASP A 249 -15.47 -10.59 -15.79
N ASP A 250 -16.59 -11.26 -15.55
CA ASP A 250 -17.94 -10.77 -15.89
C ASP A 250 -18.26 -9.42 -15.23
N TRP A 251 -17.58 -9.11 -14.13
CA TRP A 251 -17.74 -7.87 -13.37
C TRP A 251 -16.82 -6.73 -13.81
N TYR A 252 -15.70 -7.01 -14.49
CA TYR A 252 -14.73 -5.99 -14.90
C TYR A 252 -14.85 -5.65 -16.39
N GLN A 253 -15.11 -4.38 -16.69
CA GLN A 253 -15.18 -3.87 -18.06
C GLN A 253 -13.91 -3.09 -18.40
N GLY A 254 -13.02 -3.69 -19.19
CA GLY A 254 -11.78 -3.04 -19.62
C GLY A 254 -10.74 -4.02 -20.13
N ALA A 255 -9.65 -3.49 -20.66
CA ALA A 255 -8.46 -4.28 -20.94
C ALA A 255 -7.66 -4.46 -19.65
N ALA A 256 -7.42 -5.70 -19.24
CA ALA A 256 -6.58 -6.02 -18.10
C ALA A 256 -5.24 -6.66 -18.51
N ILE A 257 -4.28 -6.59 -17.60
CA ILE A 257 -2.92 -7.14 -17.73
C ILE A 257 -2.83 -8.43 -16.92
N ASP A 258 -2.10 -9.42 -17.42
CA ASP A 258 -1.63 -10.55 -16.62
C ASP A 258 -0.31 -10.18 -15.95
N VAL A 259 -0.33 -10.15 -14.61
CA VAL A 259 0.83 -9.77 -13.80
C VAL A 259 1.61 -10.96 -13.27
N GLY A 260 1.26 -12.19 -13.67
CA GLY A 260 1.87 -13.41 -13.13
C GLY A 260 3.40 -13.44 -13.23
N ALA A 261 3.97 -12.75 -14.23
CA ALA A 261 5.41 -12.65 -14.43
C ALA A 261 6.14 -11.79 -13.39
N VAL A 262 5.44 -10.87 -12.71
CA VAL A 262 6.03 -9.92 -11.74
C VAL A 262 5.61 -10.21 -10.30
N LEU A 263 4.86 -11.30 -10.05
CA LEU A 263 4.47 -11.67 -8.70
C LEU A 263 5.69 -12.13 -7.90
N PRO A 264 5.81 -11.73 -6.62
CA PRO A 264 6.91 -12.17 -5.78
C PRO A 264 6.88 -13.67 -5.50
N SER A 265 8.02 -14.19 -5.06
CA SER A 265 8.11 -15.51 -4.46
C SER A 265 7.14 -15.65 -3.30
N LYS A 266 6.42 -16.78 -3.26
CA LYS A 266 5.53 -17.12 -2.13
C LYS A 266 6.25 -17.27 -0.80
N SER A 267 7.58 -17.45 -0.82
CA SER A 267 8.40 -17.55 0.38
C SER A 267 8.88 -16.19 0.90
N LEU A 268 8.71 -15.11 0.14
CA LEU A 268 9.18 -13.79 0.52
C LEU A 268 8.41 -13.31 1.76
N THR A 269 9.14 -12.82 2.75
CA THR A 269 8.59 -12.33 4.02
C THR A 269 8.93 -10.88 4.26
N LEU A 270 8.11 -10.18 5.06
CA LEU A 270 8.44 -8.83 5.53
C LEU A 270 9.77 -8.82 6.29
N ASN A 271 10.08 -9.90 7.00
CA ASN A 271 11.35 -10.02 7.71
C ASN A 271 12.55 -10.00 6.76
N GLU A 272 12.50 -10.69 5.62
CA GLU A 272 13.58 -10.66 4.64
C GLU A 272 13.76 -9.28 4.00
N ILE A 273 12.68 -8.54 3.79
CA ILE A 273 12.70 -7.20 3.19
C ILE A 273 13.23 -6.15 4.18
N PHE A 274 12.72 -6.16 5.42
CA PHE A 274 12.88 -5.04 6.35
C PHE A 274 13.82 -5.31 7.53
N ALA A 275 14.14 -6.57 7.85
CA ALA A 275 15.08 -6.84 8.93
C ALA A 275 16.46 -6.25 8.59
N ALA A 276 17.00 -5.51 9.56
CA ALA A 276 18.25 -4.78 9.42
C ALA A 276 19.42 -5.72 9.08
N THR A 277 20.03 -5.47 7.91
CA THR A 277 21.47 -5.68 7.72
C THR A 277 22.22 -4.52 8.35
#